data_AF-S4P1D9-F1
#
_entry.id   AF-S4P1D9-F1
#
_cell.length_a   1.000
_cell.length_b   1.000
_cell.length_c   1.000
_cell.angle_alpha   90.00
_cell.angle_beta   90.00
_cell.angle_gamma   90.00
#
_symmetry.space_group_name_H-M   'P 1'
#
loop_
_entity.id
_entity.type
_entity.pdbx_description
1 polymer ?
#
loop_
_entity_poly.entity_id
_entity_poly.type
_entity_poly.pdbx_seq_one_letter_code
_entity_poly.pdbx_strand_id
1 'polypeptide(L)'
;MALCNLAGMNETTRNRILKEGGLAKIEHYLYEDHVMLTRAAAQCICNLVQSEEVVKAFEGNNDKTKYLYLLCQEEDVDTVMAAAGALCVLTSISKGCCRKLLDLNS
;
A
#
# COMPACT_ATOMS: atom_id res chain seq x y z
N MET A 1 7.37 -12.52 3.32
CA MET A 1 6.25 -12.83 4.25
C MET A 1 6.49 -12.42 5.70
N ALA A 2 7.64 -12.69 6.35
CA ALA A 2 7.84 -12.35 7.77
C ALA A 2 7.52 -10.88 8.14
N LEU A 3 7.96 -9.93 7.30
CA LEU A 3 7.70 -8.50 7.51
C LEU A 3 6.20 -8.15 7.42
N CYS A 4 5.45 -8.79 6.52
CA CYS A 4 4.01 -8.61 6.39
C CYS A 4 3.28 -9.02 7.68
N ASN A 5 3.64 -10.17 8.24
CA ASN A 5 3.08 -10.64 9.50
C ASN A 5 3.38 -9.67 10.65
N LEU A 6 4.61 -9.15 10.72
CA LEU A 6 5.00 -8.14 11.71
C LEU A 6 4.21 -6.84 11.56
N ALA A 7 4.00 -6.36 10.33
CA ALA A 7 3.20 -5.17 10.05
C ALA A 7 1.73 -5.33 10.49
N GLY A 8 1.20 -6.56 10.45
CA GLY A 8 -0.17 -6.87 10.88
C GLY A 8 -0.35 -6.98 12.40
N MET A 9 0.73 -7.07 13.19
CA MET A 9 0.60 -7.35 14.64
C MET A 9 0.06 -6.18 15.45
N ASN A 10 0.73 -5.02 15.40
CA ASN A 10 0.38 -3.84 16.20
C ASN A 10 1.05 -2.58 15.66
N GLU A 11 0.59 -1.43 16.15
CA GLU A 11 1.08 -0.11 15.74
C GLU A 11 2.56 0.11 16.07
N THR A 12 3.03 -0.34 17.24
CA THR A 12 4.44 -0.21 17.66
C THR A 12 5.38 -0.85 16.65
N THR A 13 5.04 -2.05 16.15
CA THR A 13 5.82 -2.75 15.13
C THR A 13 5.78 -2.02 13.80
N ARG A 14 4.60 -1.54 13.36
CA ARG A 14 4.48 -0.72 12.14
C ARG A 14 5.36 0.52 12.21
N ASN A 15 5.29 1.27 13.30
CA ASN A 15 6.09 2.48 13.50
C ASN A 15 7.60 2.18 13.47
N ARG A 16 8.03 1.02 13.96
CA ARG A 16 9.44 0.59 13.84
C ARG A 16 9.83 0.29 12.40
N ILE A 17 8.96 -0.37 11.62
CA ILE A 17 9.19 -0.62 10.19
C ILE A 17 9.37 0.71 9.44
N LEU A 18 8.54 1.71 9.74
CA LEU A 18 8.62 3.03 9.12
C LEU A 18 9.92 3.77 9.49
N LYS A 19 10.31 3.76 10.77
CA LYS A 19 11.55 4.37 11.25
C LYS A 19 12.81 3.82 10.58
N GLU A 20 12.81 2.54 10.24
CA GLU A 20 13.92 1.88 9.53
C GLU A 20 13.89 2.10 7.99
N GLY A 21 13.02 2.99 7.50
CA GLY A 21 12.84 3.27 6.08
C GLY A 21 12.18 2.11 5.32
N GLY A 22 11.42 1.28 6.01
CA GLY A 22 10.80 0.08 5.43
C GLY A 22 9.79 0.40 4.33
N LEU A 23 9.04 1.51 4.46
CA LEU A 23 8.00 1.87 3.48
C LEU A 23 8.58 2.03 2.07
N ALA A 24 9.62 2.84 1.88
CA ALA A 24 10.22 3.08 0.57
C ALA A 24 10.76 1.79 -0.09
N LYS A 25 11.30 0.87 0.72
CA LYS A 25 11.79 -0.43 0.22
C LYS A 25 10.65 -1.36 -0.18
N ILE A 26 9.55 -1.39 0.60
CA ILE A 26 8.37 -2.17 0.26
C ILE A 26 7.71 -1.61 -1.00
N GLU A 27 7.64 -0.27 -1.12
CA GLU A 27 7.14 0.40 -2.32
C GLU A 27 7.97 0.04 -3.54
N HIS A 28 9.30 -0.04 -3.45
CA HIS A 28 10.13 -0.51 -4.56
C HIS A 28 9.67 -1.88 -5.10
N TYR A 29 9.41 -2.84 -4.20
CA TYR A 29 8.94 -4.18 -4.58
C TYR A 29 7.53 -4.19 -5.19
N LEU A 30 6.72 -3.14 -5.00
CA LEU A 30 5.44 -3.03 -5.70
C LEU A 30 5.65 -2.83 -7.21
N TYR A 31 6.75 -2.20 -7.63
CA TYR A 31 7.04 -1.87 -9.03
C TYR A 31 7.90 -2.92 -9.75
N GLU A 32 8.22 -4.03 -9.09
CA GLU A 32 9.00 -5.11 -9.70
C GLU A 32 8.10 -6.07 -10.50
N ASP A 33 8.66 -6.68 -11.55
CA ASP A 33 7.93 -7.62 -12.42
C ASP A 33 7.66 -8.98 -11.75
N HIS A 34 8.35 -9.28 -10.65
CA HIS A 34 8.27 -10.59 -10.02
C HIS A 34 7.01 -10.71 -9.15
N VAL A 35 5.98 -11.40 -9.67
CA VAL A 35 4.67 -11.60 -9.02
C VAL A 35 4.74 -11.88 -7.51
N MET A 36 5.61 -12.78 -7.05
CA MET A 36 5.70 -13.08 -5.60
C MET A 36 6.21 -11.90 -4.74
N LEU A 37 7.08 -11.04 -5.29
CA LEU A 37 7.58 -9.85 -4.61
C LEU A 37 6.50 -8.78 -4.57
N THR A 38 5.84 -8.54 -5.70
CA THR A 38 4.70 -7.62 -5.82
C THR A 38 3.57 -8.01 -4.86
N ARG A 39 3.22 -9.30 -4.82
CA ARG A 39 2.21 -9.85 -3.89
C ARG A 39 2.58 -9.62 -2.44
N ALA A 40 3.80 -9.99 -2.05
CA ALA A 40 4.27 -9.82 -0.69
C ALA A 40 4.32 -8.33 -0.28
N ALA A 41 4.69 -7.46 -1.21
CA ALA A 41 4.70 -6.02 -1.01
C ALA A 41 3.27 -5.47 -0.84
N ALA A 42 2.33 -5.83 -1.71
CA ALA A 42 0.93 -5.44 -1.63
C ALA A 42 0.28 -5.87 -0.30
N GLN A 43 0.53 -7.11 0.13
CA GLN A 43 0.08 -7.61 1.43
C GLN A 43 0.69 -6.81 2.60
N CYS A 44 1.98 -6.49 2.51
CA CYS A 44 2.64 -5.69 3.53
C CYS A 44 2.08 -4.25 3.58
N ILE A 45 1.83 -3.64 2.43
CA ILE A 45 1.20 -2.32 2.33
C ILE A 45 -0.22 -2.35 2.91
N CYS A 46 -1.02 -3.38 2.61
CA CYS A 46 -2.36 -3.55 3.19
C CYS A 46 -2.34 -3.54 4.72
N ASN A 47 -1.30 -4.07 5.35
CA ASN A 47 -1.14 -3.99 6.81
C ASN A 47 -0.61 -2.63 7.28
N LEU A 48 0.28 -2.00 6.51
CA LEU A 48 0.91 -0.73 6.86
C LEU A 48 -0.02 0.47 6.72
N VAL A 49 -0.99 0.46 5.80
CA VAL A 49 -1.95 1.57 5.60
C VAL A 49 -2.85 1.84 6.81
N GLN A 50 -2.81 0.98 7.82
CA GLN A 50 -3.42 1.25 9.14
C GLN A 50 -2.68 2.32 9.95
N SER A 51 -1.44 2.70 9.56
CA SER A 51 -0.69 3.79 10.18
C SER A 51 -0.98 5.12 9.49
N GLU A 52 -1.26 6.16 10.28
CA GLU A 52 -1.51 7.52 9.75
C GLU A 52 -0.35 8.07 8.93
N GLU A 53 0.89 7.73 9.29
CA GLU A 53 2.09 8.16 8.56
C GLU A 53 2.11 7.58 7.15
N VAL A 54 1.69 6.33 7.00
CA VAL A 54 1.56 5.67 5.70
C VAL A 54 0.43 6.30 4.91
N VAL A 55 -0.74 6.54 5.51
CA VAL A 55 -1.86 7.22 4.84
C VAL A 55 -1.41 8.57 4.28
N LYS A 56 -0.71 9.39 5.07
CA LYS A 56 -0.14 10.68 4.61
C LYS A 56 0.84 10.52 3.44
N ALA A 57 1.64 9.46 3.44
CA ALA A 57 2.56 9.18 2.33
C ALA A 57 1.81 8.89 1.01
N PHE A 58 0.65 8.23 1.08
CA PHE A 58 -0.24 8.01 -0.07
C PHE A 58 -1.06 9.26 -0.44
N GLU A 59 -1.36 10.14 0.51
CA GLU A 59 -2.02 11.43 0.25
C GLU A 59 -1.13 12.45 -0.47
N GLY A 60 0.19 12.42 -0.22
CA GLY A 60 1.15 13.37 -0.78
C GLY A 60 1.13 13.48 -2.30
N ASN A 61 1.74 14.51 -2.90
CA ASN A 61 1.67 14.73 -4.35
C ASN A 61 2.44 13.66 -5.16
N ASN A 62 1.81 12.51 -5.40
CA ASN A 62 2.35 11.32 -6.06
C ASN A 62 1.20 10.42 -6.57
N ASP A 63 1.57 9.43 -7.39
CA ASP A 63 0.63 8.47 -8.01
C ASP A 63 0.49 7.14 -7.25
N LYS A 64 0.94 7.05 -6.00
CA LYS A 64 0.93 5.79 -5.23
C LYS A 64 -0.48 5.19 -5.09
N THR A 65 -1.49 6.04 -4.85
CA THR A 65 -2.89 5.61 -4.76
C THR A 65 -3.41 5.08 -6.10
N LYS A 66 -3.03 5.72 -7.22
CA LYS A 66 -3.40 5.26 -8.57
C LYS A 66 -2.71 3.93 -8.88
N TYR A 67 -1.46 3.75 -8.46
CA TYR A 67 -0.74 2.49 -8.64
C TYR A 67 -1.41 1.33 -7.90
N LEU A 68 -1.86 1.53 -6.65
CA LEU A 68 -2.66 0.52 -5.94
C LEU A 68 -3.96 0.16 -6.69
N TYR A 69 -4.59 1.12 -7.35
CA TYR A 69 -5.76 0.85 -8.18
C TYR A 69 -5.41 0.05 -9.45
N LEU A 70 -4.24 0.28 -10.06
CA LEU A 70 -3.76 -0.55 -11.17
C LEU A 70 -3.52 -1.99 -10.71
N LEU A 71 -2.92 -2.19 -9.54
CA LEU A 71 -2.72 -3.53 -8.97
C LEU A 71 -4.02 -4.30 -8.70
N CYS A 72 -5.16 -3.61 -8.59
CA CYS A 72 -6.48 -4.25 -8.48
C CYS A 72 -6.95 -4.90 -9.79
N GLN A 73 -6.22 -4.69 -10.90
CA GLN A 73 -6.55 -5.21 -12.24
C GLN A 73 -5.55 -6.26 -12.72
N GLU A 74 -4.59 -6.65 -11.88
CA GLU A 74 -3.63 -7.71 -12.17
C GLU A 74 -4.31 -9.09 -12.25
N GLU A 75 -3.66 -10.05 -12.91
CA GLU A 75 -4.17 -11.42 -13.02
C GLU A 75 -4.09 -12.18 -11.68
N ASP A 76 -3.10 -11.84 -10.86
CA ASP A 76 -2.86 -12.54 -9.60
C ASP A 76 -3.87 -12.12 -8.52
N VAL A 77 -4.82 -13.01 -8.23
CA VAL A 77 -5.92 -12.79 -7.29
C VAL A 77 -5.44 -12.36 -5.91
N ASP A 78 -4.35 -12.95 -5.40
CA ASP A 78 -3.80 -12.58 -4.09
C ASP A 78 -3.30 -11.13 -4.06
N THR A 79 -2.65 -10.69 -5.14
CA THR A 79 -2.19 -9.30 -5.31
C THR A 79 -3.39 -8.35 -5.41
N VAL A 80 -4.39 -8.71 -6.21
CA VAL A 80 -5.63 -7.93 -6.34
C VAL A 80 -6.33 -7.77 -5.01
N MET A 81 -6.50 -8.85 -4.24
CA MET A 81 -7.16 -8.78 -2.92
C MET A 81 -6.38 -7.90 -1.94
N ALA A 82 -5.05 -8.01 -1.92
CA ALA A 82 -4.22 -7.20 -1.05
C ALA A 82 -4.27 -5.70 -1.43
N ALA A 83 -4.18 -5.41 -2.74
CA ALA A 83 -4.26 -4.04 -3.25
C ALA A 83 -5.65 -3.43 -2.99
N ALA A 84 -6.72 -4.17 -3.24
CA ALA A 84 -8.09 -3.74 -2.99
C ALA A 84 -8.34 -3.50 -1.49
N GLY A 85 -7.83 -4.37 -0.62
CA GLY A 85 -7.87 -4.19 0.84
C GLY A 85 -7.17 -2.91 1.27
N ALA A 86 -5.96 -2.67 0.75
CA ALA A 86 -5.22 -1.43 1.03
C ALA A 86 -5.98 -0.19 0.54
N LEU A 87 -6.55 -0.25 -0.67
CA LEU A 87 -7.31 0.84 -1.28
C LEU A 87 -8.60 1.15 -0.52
N CYS A 88 -9.31 0.12 -0.05
CA CYS A 88 -10.51 0.25 0.79
C CYS A 88 -10.18 1.01 2.08
N VAL A 89 -9.10 0.64 2.76
CA VAL A 89 -8.65 1.34 3.97
C VAL A 89 -8.29 2.80 3.65
N LEU A 90 -7.48 3.04 2.63
CA LEU A 90 -7.06 4.39 2.24
C LEU A 90 -8.24 5.31 1.89
N THR A 91 -9.19 4.81 1.10
CA THR A 91 -10.38 5.58 0.70
C THR A 91 -11.37 5.79 1.84
N SER A 92 -11.41 4.88 2.81
CA SER A 92 -12.24 5.05 4.02
C SER A 92 -11.73 6.15 4.95
N ILE A 93 -10.40 6.39 4.97
CA ILE A 93 -9.75 7.36 5.87
C ILE A 93 -9.54 8.70 5.16
N SER A 94 -9.12 8.68 3.89
CA SER A 94 -8.68 9.88 3.17
C SER A 94 -9.58 10.23 1.98
N LYS A 95 -10.24 11.39 2.08
CA LYS A 95 -10.93 12.01 0.95
C LYS A 95 -9.96 12.45 -0.16
N GLY A 96 -8.70 12.76 0.19
CA GLY A 96 -7.65 13.11 -0.77
C GLY A 96 -7.32 11.93 -1.68
N CYS A 97 -7.16 10.74 -1.10
CA CYS A 97 -6.98 9.50 -1.86
C CYS A 97 -8.18 9.19 -2.76
N CYS A 98 -9.42 9.36 -2.28
CA CYS A 98 -10.61 9.21 -3.12
C CYS A 98 -10.59 10.15 -4.33
N ARG A 99 -10.25 11.41 -4.10
CA ARG A 99 -10.21 12.41 -5.16
C ARG A 99 -9.17 12.08 -6.23
N LYS A 100 -7.98 11.60 -5.84
CA LYS A 100 -6.95 11.16 -6.79
C LYS A 100 -7.38 10.00 -7.71
N LEU A 101 -8.28 9.14 -7.25
CA LEU A 101 -8.81 8.04 -8.06
C LEU A 101 -9.85 8.52 -9.07
N LEU A 102 -10.60 9.57 -8.72
CA LEU A 102 -11.70 10.09 -9.55
C LEU A 102 -11.25 11.22 -10.49
N ASP A 103 -10.25 12.00 -10.09
CA ASP A 103 -9.70 13.08 -10.90
C ASP A 103 -8.74 12.48 -11.94
N LEU A 104 -9.19 12.44 -13.20
CA LEU A 104 -8.43 12.00 -14.37
C LEU A 104 -7.40 13.03 -14.85
N ASN A 105 -7.29 14.19 -14.20
CA ASN A 105 -6.35 15.22 -14.61
C ASN A 105 -4.94 14.86 -14.13
N SER A 106 -4.18 14.33 -15.09
CA SER A 106 -2.73 14.12 -15.14
C SER A 106 -1.92 15.32 -14.69
#